data_AF-Q7P319-F1
#
_entry.id   AF-Q7P319-F1
#
_cell.length_a   1.000
_cell.length_b   1.000
_cell.length_c   1.000
_cell.angle_alpha   90.00
_cell.angle_beta   90.00
_cell.angle_gamma   90.00
#
_symmetry.space_group_name_H-M   'P 1'
#
loop_
_entity.id
_entity.type
_entity.pdbx_description
1 polymer ?
#
loop_
_entity_poly.entity_id
_entity_poly.type
_entity_poly.pdbx_seq_one_letter_code
_entity_poly.pdbx_strand_id
1 'polypeptide(L)'
;MTHDFNILGEEEKIYIDDNLILYIIETLEWIDTFYFLKTREKRKGLNYYGNTYFEGDNIKKLKRILFYWKELFGEARDEFEIASDFEIIKNL
;
A
#
# COMPACT_ATOMS: atom_id res chain seq x y z
N MET A 1 -15.81 -5.20 -1.88
CA MET A 1 -16.05 -4.35 -3.06
C MET A 1 -14.83 -4.49 -3.96
N THR A 2 -14.92 -4.27 -5.27
CA THR A 2 -13.75 -4.38 -6.16
C THR A 2 -13.58 -3.07 -6.89
N HIS A 3 -12.37 -2.52 -6.86
CA HIS A 3 -12.01 -1.28 -7.53
C HIS A 3 -11.35 -1.58 -8.88
N ASP A 4 -11.75 -0.87 -9.93
CA ASP A 4 -11.10 -0.90 -11.22
C ASP A 4 -10.06 0.22 -11.35
N PHE A 5 -8.82 -0.17 -11.59
CA PHE A 5 -7.70 0.74 -11.85
C PHE A 5 -7.35 0.70 -13.32
N ASN A 6 -7.36 1.89 -13.94
CA ASN A 6 -6.93 2.07 -15.32
C ASN A 6 -5.44 2.44 -15.33
N ILE A 7 -4.64 1.74 -16.13
CA ILE A 7 -3.27 2.15 -16.39
C ILE A 7 -3.26 3.08 -17.59
N LEU A 8 -2.72 4.29 -17.42
CA LEU A 8 -2.68 5.28 -18.48
C LEU A 8 -1.86 4.74 -19.67
N GLY A 9 -2.51 4.58 -20.82
CA GLY A 9 -1.88 4.07 -22.05
C GLY A 9 -2.03 2.57 -22.28
N GLU A 10 -2.67 1.84 -21.36
CA GLU A 10 -3.01 0.42 -21.51
C GLU A 10 -4.52 0.27 -21.68
N GLU A 11 -4.96 -0.72 -22.47
CA GLU A 11 -6.39 -1.11 -22.53
C GLU A 11 -6.81 -1.98 -21.34
N GLU A 12 -5.83 -2.65 -20.72
CA GLU A 12 -6.06 -3.56 -19.59
C GLU A 12 -6.44 -2.78 -18.32
N LYS A 13 -7.44 -3.32 -17.61
CA LYS A 13 -7.86 -2.84 -16.30
C LYS A 13 -7.42 -3.82 -15.23
N ILE A 14 -6.93 -3.29 -14.12
CA ILE A 14 -6.61 -4.08 -12.94
C ILE A 14 -7.79 -4.01 -11.97
N TYR A 15 -8.28 -5.17 -11.57
CA TYR A 15 -9.33 -5.30 -10.57
C TYR A 15 -8.69 -5.69 -9.23
N ILE A 16 -8.91 -4.87 -8.20
CA ILE A 16 -8.34 -5.12 -6.87
C ILE A 16 -9.49 -5.19 -5.86
N ASP A 17 -9.53 -6.27 -5.08
CA ASP A 17 -10.47 -6.38 -3.97
C ASP A 17 -10.14 -5.35 -2.89
N ASP A 18 -11.17 -4.68 -2.40
CA ASP A 18 -11.07 -3.60 -1.41
C ASP A 18 -10.46 -4.11 -0.09
N ASN A 19 -10.63 -5.39 0.27
CA ASN A 19 -9.96 -5.97 1.43
C ASN A 19 -8.44 -5.98 1.27
N LEU A 20 -7.93 -6.23 0.06
CA LEU A 20 -6.49 -6.16 -0.20
C LEU A 20 -6.00 -4.72 -0.10
N ILE A 21 -6.77 -3.75 -0.58
CA ILE A 21 -6.43 -2.32 -0.46
C ILE A 21 -6.37 -1.92 1.01
N LEU A 22 -7.37 -2.30 1.81
CA LEU A 22 -7.41 -2.02 3.24
C LEU A 22 -6.23 -2.68 3.97
N TYR A 23 -5.94 -3.95 3.68
CA TYR A 23 -4.78 -4.64 4.24
C TYR A 23 -3.46 -3.93 3.92
N ILE A 24 -3.30 -3.45 2.68
CA ILE A 24 -2.13 -2.66 2.27
C ILE A 24 -2.04 -1.37 3.09
N ILE A 25 -3.15 -0.66 3.29
CA ILE A 25 -3.18 0.59 4.05
C ILE A 25 -2.83 0.36 5.51
N GLU A 26 -3.45 -0.62 6.15
CA GLU A 26 -3.21 -1.01 7.55
C GLU A 26 -1.73 -1.38 7.76
N THR A 27 -1.16 -2.19 6.85
CA THR A 27 0.24 -2.60 6.96
C THR A 27 1.22 -1.43 6.82
N LEU A 28 0.81 -0.33 6.18
CA LEU A 28 1.66 0.83 5.91
C LEU A 28 1.41 2.01 6.86
N GLU A 29 0.58 1.84 7.90
CA GLU A 29 0.25 2.89 8.88
C GLU A 29 1.48 3.54 9.51
N TRP A 30 2.62 2.85 9.60
CA TRP A 30 3.84 3.39 10.21
C TRP A 30 4.66 4.31 9.30
N ILE A 31 4.35 4.42 8.00
CA ILE A 31 5.14 5.23 7.04
C ILE A 31 4.85 6.72 7.22
N ASP A 32 5.91 7.55 7.23
CA ASP A 32 5.77 9.01 7.25
C ASP A 32 5.27 9.58 5.91
N THR A 33 4.17 10.32 5.98
CA THR A 33 3.47 10.91 4.82
C THR A 33 2.95 12.31 5.14
N PHE A 34 2.32 12.95 4.15
CA PHE A 34 1.44 14.11 4.34
C PHE A 34 0.34 14.05 3.28
N TYR A 35 -0.86 14.54 3.59
CA TYR A 35 -2.02 14.42 2.67
C TYR A 35 -2.32 15.69 1.89
N PHE A 36 -1.78 16.82 2.35
CA PHE A 36 -2.01 18.13 1.73
C PHE A 36 -0.67 18.79 1.41
N LEU A 37 -0.38 18.97 0.13
CA LEU A 37 0.89 19.56 -0.34
C LEU A 37 1.11 20.99 0.19
N LYS A 38 0.03 21.75 0.41
CA LYS A 38 0.08 23.13 0.90
C LYS A 38 0.57 23.23 2.34
N THR A 39 0.07 22.36 3.23
CA THR A 39 0.40 22.43 4.67
C THR A 39 1.59 21.57 5.04
N ARG A 40 1.83 20.47 4.29
CA ARG A 40 2.87 19.48 4.59
C ARG A 40 2.83 18.98 6.04
N GLU A 41 1.63 18.94 6.61
CA GLU A 41 1.42 18.40 7.95
C GLU A 41 1.82 16.92 7.96
N LYS A 42 2.81 16.58 8.79
CA LYS A 42 3.30 15.21 8.91
C LYS A 42 2.21 14.31 9.44
N ARG A 43 1.99 13.20 8.74
CA ARG A 43 1.04 12.15 9.04
C ARG A 43 1.71 10.79 8.87
N LYS A 44 0.94 9.77 9.18
CA LYS A 44 1.30 8.37 9.16
C LYS A 44 0.33 7.61 8.25
N GLY A 45 0.81 6.61 7.53
CA GLY A 45 -0.02 5.78 6.65
C GLY A 45 -0.46 6.47 5.35
N LEU A 46 -1.28 5.73 4.59
CA LEU A 46 -1.85 6.18 3.32
C LEU A 46 -3.23 6.81 3.53
N ASN A 47 -3.52 7.87 2.77
CA ASN A 47 -4.85 8.46 2.71
C ASN A 47 -5.78 7.62 1.84
N TYR A 48 -6.77 6.96 2.45
CA TYR A 48 -7.74 6.14 1.72
C TYR A 48 -8.64 6.96 0.78
N TYR A 49 -8.99 8.19 1.15
CA TYR A 49 -9.95 9.02 0.41
C TYR A 49 -9.29 10.11 -0.46
N GLY A 50 -7.96 10.09 -0.61
CA GLY A 50 -7.30 11.15 -1.35
C GLY A 50 -5.81 10.95 -1.56
N ASN A 51 -5.13 12.04 -1.90
CA ASN A 51 -3.72 11.97 -2.21
C ASN A 51 -2.88 11.68 -0.97
N THR A 52 -1.86 10.85 -1.17
CA THR A 52 -0.76 10.64 -0.22
C THR A 52 0.52 11.15 -0.84
N TYR A 53 1.26 11.96 -0.10
CA TYR A 53 2.55 12.48 -0.52
C TYR A 53 3.65 11.98 0.43
N PHE A 54 4.85 11.80 -0.13
CA PHE A 54 6.02 11.29 0.58
C PHE A 54 7.16 12.30 0.49
N GLU A 55 7.92 12.48 1.57
CA GLU A 55 9.14 13.28 1.55
C GLU A 55 10.38 12.41 1.26
N GLY A 56 11.27 12.91 0.40
CA GLY A 56 12.59 12.35 0.19
C GLY A 56 12.58 10.86 -0.16
N ASP A 57 13.35 10.07 0.58
CA ASP A 57 13.55 8.63 0.30
C ASP A 57 12.40 7.74 0.77
N ASN A 58 11.37 8.26 1.46
CA ASN A 58 10.24 7.47 1.93
C ASN A 58 9.47 6.82 0.77
N ILE A 59 9.39 7.48 -0.39
CA ILE A 59 8.79 6.88 -1.59
C ILE A 59 9.60 5.71 -2.13
N LYS A 60 10.94 5.75 -2.04
CA LYS A 60 11.80 4.63 -2.46
C LYS A 60 11.59 3.43 -1.54
N LYS A 61 11.39 3.67 -0.24
CA LYS A 61 11.05 2.62 0.73
C LYS A 61 9.70 1.98 0.41
N LEU A 62 8.67 2.77 0.12
CA LEU A 62 7.36 2.24 -0.30
C LEU A 62 7.48 1.39 -1.58
N LYS A 63 8.15 1.90 -2.62
CA LYS A 63 8.37 1.15 -3.87
C LYS A 63 9.01 -0.21 -3.64
N ARG A 64 10.01 -0.28 -2.74
CA ARG A 64 10.64 -1.54 -2.36
C ARG A 64 9.69 -2.50 -1.64
N ILE A 65 8.85 -2.00 -0.73
CA ILE A 65 7.87 -2.85 -0.01
C ILE A 65 6.86 -3.44 -0.99
N LEU A 66 6.29 -2.61 -1.88
CA LEU A 66 5.36 -3.08 -2.90
C LEU A 66 6.01 -4.10 -3.85
N PHE A 67 7.28 -3.89 -4.21
CA PHE A 67 8.04 -4.87 -4.98
C PHE A 67 8.18 -6.20 -4.21
N TYR A 68 8.58 -6.19 -2.94
CA TYR A 68 8.71 -7.43 -2.16
C TYR A 68 7.39 -8.16 -1.95
N TRP A 69 6.27 -7.44 -1.82
CA TRP A 69 4.95 -8.07 -1.81
C TRP A 69 4.59 -8.72 -3.13
N LYS A 70 4.88 -8.05 -4.26
CA LYS A 70 4.69 -8.65 -5.58
C LYS A 70 5.45 -9.97 -5.69
N GLU A 71 6.72 -9.99 -5.30
CA GLU A 71 7.53 -11.21 -5.34
C GLU A 71 6.97 -12.28 -4.38
N LEU A 72 6.63 -11.90 -3.14
CA LEU A 72 6.07 -12.84 -2.15
C LEU A 72 4.75 -13.47 -2.63
N PHE A 73 3.83 -12.66 -3.15
CA PHE A 73 2.55 -13.15 -3.66
C PHE A 73 2.70 -13.93 -4.97
N GLY A 74 3.73 -13.65 -5.76
CA GLY A 74 4.08 -14.44 -6.94
C GLY A 74 4.54 -15.87 -6.62
N GLU A 75 5.08 -16.09 -5.42
CA GLU A 75 5.47 -17.42 -4.92
C GLU A 75 4.34 -18.14 -4.17
N ALA A 76 3.22 -17.48 -3.92
CA ALA A 76 2.09 -18.08 -3.24
C ALA A 76 1.34 -19.06 -4.16
N ARG A 77 0.58 -19.98 -3.56
CA ARG A 77 -0.39 -20.80 -4.28
C ARG A 77 -1.50 -19.91 -4.87
N ASP A 78 -2.16 -20.37 -5.93
CA ASP A 78 -3.21 -19.63 -6.65
C ASP A 78 -4.26 -18.98 -5.73
N GLU A 79 -4.61 -19.65 -4.64
CA GLU A 79 -5.52 -19.14 -3.61
C GLU A 79 -4.88 -19.24 -2.23
N PHE A 80 -4.64 -18.12 -1.55
CA PHE A 80 -4.13 -18.09 -0.18
C PHE A 80 -4.87 -17.05 0.65
N GLU A 81 -4.88 -17.27 1.97
CA GLU A 81 -5.53 -16.37 2.93
C GLU A 81 -4.46 -15.50 3.61
N ILE A 82 -4.79 -14.23 3.80
CA ILE A 82 -3.96 -13.30 4.59
C ILE A 82 -4.54 -13.28 6.00
N ALA A 83 -3.77 -13.77 6.97
CA ALA A 83 -4.19 -13.74 8.37
C ALA A 83 -4.02 -12.33 8.95
N SER A 84 -5.07 -11.76 9.56
CA SER A 84 -5.08 -10.40 10.11
C SER A 84 -4.53 -10.29 11.54
N ASP A 85 -4.43 -11.40 12.29
CA ASP A 85 -4.33 -11.36 13.76
C ASP A 85 -2.90 -11.58 14.30
N PHE A 86 -1.89 -10.95 13.69
CA PHE A 86 -0.51 -11.07 14.17
C PHE A 86 0.17 -9.72 14.40
N GLU A 87 0.60 -9.47 15.64
CA GLU A 87 1.42 -8.30 16.00
C GLU A 87 2.91 -8.65 15.84
N ILE A 88 3.59 -7.99 14.90
CA ILE A 88 5.05 -8.12 14.73
C ILE A 88 5.73 -6.99 15.49
N ILE A 89 6.15 -7.27 16.72
CA ILE A 89 6.99 -6.34 17.48
C ILE A 89 8.44 -6.48 17.00
N LYS A 90 8.93 -5.47 16.27
CA LYS A 90 10.36 -5.39 15.94
C LYS A 90 11.16 -5.07 17.21
N ASN A 91 11.84 -6.08 17.74
CA ASN A 91 12.94 -5.84 18.65
C ASN A 91 14.14 -5.37 17.82
N LEU A 92 14.52 -4.10 17.98
CA LEU A 92 15.75 -3.53 17.43
C LEU A 92 16.96 -3.96 18.24
#